data_AF-A0A746KNH5-F1
#
_entry.id   AF-A0A746KNH5-F1
#
_cell.length_a   1.000
_cell.length_b   1.000
_cell.length_c   1.000
_cell.angle_alpha   90.00
_cell.angle_beta   90.00
_cell.angle_gamma   90.00
#
_symmetry.space_group_name_H-M   'P 1'
#
loop_
_entity.id
_entity.type
_entity.pdbx_description
1 polymer ?
#
loop_
_entity_poly.entity_id
_entity_poly.type
_entity_poly.pdbx_seq_one_letter_code
_entity_poly.pdbx_strand_id
1 'polypeptide(L)'
;MFSERSVHLITSCTKGKNHQGHVWPTLDIDPKQTPDDAAYAWSNIVDDARSNQAVPALSLYSGNHWSTAKEILNSTRNLELWIISAGMGFLNS
;
A
#
# COMPACT_ATOMS: atom_id res chain seq x y z
N MET A 1 -23.45 10.44 -23.52
CA MET A 1 -22.60 9.39 -22.90
C MET A 1 -22.55 9.70 -21.42
N PHE A 2 -23.34 9.03 -20.59
CA PHE A 2 -23.28 9.24 -19.15
C PHE A 2 -22.00 8.58 -18.64
N SER A 3 -21.11 9.36 -18.02
CA SER A 3 -20.00 8.79 -17.25
C SER A 3 -20.62 7.89 -16.19
N GLU A 4 -20.35 6.58 -16.25
CA GLU A 4 -20.79 5.68 -15.18
C GLU A 4 -20.18 6.19 -13.87
N ARG A 5 -21.01 6.41 -12.85
CA ARG A 5 -20.53 6.88 -11.54
C ARG A 5 -19.71 5.77 -10.89
N SER A 6 -18.47 6.09 -10.52
CA SER A 6 -17.59 5.18 -9.75
C SER A 6 -18.10 5.07 -8.31
N VAL A 7 -18.19 3.85 -7.80
CA VAL A 7 -18.49 3.57 -6.38
C VAL A 7 -17.15 3.38 -5.66
N HIS A 8 -16.95 4.06 -4.53
CA HIS A 8 -15.73 3.92 -3.75
C HIS A 8 -16.00 3.11 -2.48
N LEU A 9 -15.38 1.94 -2.35
CA LEU A 9 -15.36 1.15 -1.13
C LEU A 9 -14.13 1.52 -0.31
N ILE A 10 -14.33 2.02 0.90
CA ILE A 10 -13.25 2.35 1.83
C ILE A 10 -13.25 1.33 2.95
N THR A 11 -12.11 0.68 3.18
CA THR A 11 -11.96 -0.35 4.22
C THR A 11 -10.68 -0.16 5.03
N SER A 12 -10.68 -0.61 6.28
CA SER A 12 -9.46 -0.65 7.10
C SER A 12 -8.55 -1.80 6.68
N CYS A 13 -7.24 -1.64 6.86
CA CYS A 13 -6.26 -2.72 6.72
C CYS A 13 -6.53 -3.87 7.70
N THR A 14 -5.96 -5.04 7.42
CA THR A 14 -5.91 -6.15 8.37
C THR A 14 -4.51 -6.28 9.00
N LYS A 15 -4.46 -6.87 10.19
CA LYS A 15 -3.19 -7.20 10.87
C LYS A 15 -2.38 -8.22 10.06
N GLY A 16 -3.05 -9.16 9.39
CA GLY A 16 -2.42 -10.19 8.58
C GLY A 16 -1.91 -9.66 7.24
N LYS A 17 -0.67 -9.99 6.90
CA LYS A 17 -0.06 -9.68 5.59
C LYS A 17 0.40 -10.99 4.94
N ASN A 18 0.22 -11.14 3.63
CA ASN A 18 0.64 -12.34 2.88
C ASN A 18 2.16 -12.41 2.69
N HIS A 19 2.83 -11.26 2.72
CA HIS A 19 4.26 -11.14 2.44
C HIS A 19 5.05 -11.06 3.76
N GLN A 20 5.26 -12.22 4.40
CA GLN A 20 6.18 -12.34 5.53
C GLN A 20 7.61 -12.49 4.99
N GLY A 21 8.47 -11.50 5.21
CA GLY A 21 9.88 -11.54 4.78
C GLY A 21 10.33 -10.42 3.85
N HIS A 22 9.44 -9.51 3.44
CA HIS A 22 9.88 -8.28 2.77
C HIS A 22 10.61 -7.36 3.76
N VAL A 23 11.78 -6.90 3.35
CA VAL A 23 12.49 -5.80 4.02
C VAL A 23 11.75 -4.53 3.65
N TRP A 24 11.07 -3.93 4.61
CA TRP A 24 10.45 -2.64 4.40
C TRP A 24 11.56 -1.59 4.25
N PRO A 25 11.43 -0.65 3.28
CA PRO A 25 12.30 0.51 3.19
C PRO A 25 12.47 1.14 4.57
N THR A 26 13.68 1.10 5.08
CA THR A 26 14.02 1.64 6.40
C THR A 26 15.11 2.68 6.19
N LEU A 27 14.86 3.90 6.64
CA LEU A 27 15.89 4.92 6.68
C LEU A 27 16.68 4.75 7.99
N ASP A 28 17.93 4.32 7.88
CA ASP A 28 18.88 4.38 8.98
C ASP A 28 19.68 5.68 8.84
N ILE A 29 19.53 6.57 9.82
CA ILE A 29 20.16 7.90 9.80
C ILE A 29 21.40 7.85 10.69
N ASP A 30 22.58 8.02 10.10
CA ASP A 30 23.79 8.21 10.91
C ASP A 30 23.69 9.56 11.65
N PRO A 31 23.99 9.63 12.96
CA PRO A 31 23.96 10.88 13.72
C PRO A 31 24.79 12.04 13.14
N LYS A 32 25.77 11.74 12.27
CA LYS A 32 26.61 12.73 11.59
C LYS A 32 26.09 13.12 10.20
N GLN A 33 25.06 12.44 9.71
CA GLN A 33 24.47 12.67 8.40
C GLN A 33 23.65 13.96 8.41
N THR A 34 23.80 14.78 7.38
CA THR A 34 22.97 15.97 7.25
C THR A 34 21.53 15.59 6.85
N PRO A 35 20.54 16.45 7.12
CA PRO A 35 19.16 16.21 6.66
C PRO A 35 19.05 15.99 5.15
N ASP A 36 19.84 16.74 4.37
CA ASP A 36 19.83 16.63 2.90
C ASP A 36 20.40 15.28 2.43
N ASP A 37 21.48 14.82 3.05
CA ASP A 37 22.06 13.50 2.76
C ASP A 37 21.09 12.37 3.13
N ALA A 38 20.37 12.49 4.25
CA ALA A 38 19.36 11.53 4.67
C ALA A 38 18.17 11.50 3.70
N ALA A 39 17.71 12.67 3.23
CA ALA A 39 16.64 12.77 2.24
C ALA A 39 17.04 12.17 0.88
N TYR A 40 18.28 12.41 0.45
CA TYR A 40 18.84 11.82 -0.78
C TYR A 40 18.94 10.29 -0.67
N ALA A 41 19.48 9.78 0.45
CA ALA A 41 19.56 8.34 0.71
C ALA A 41 18.16 7.69 0.74
N TRP A 42 17.19 8.33 1.40
CA TRP A 42 15.81 7.85 1.41
C TRP A 42 15.21 7.78 0.01
N SER A 43 15.41 8.81 -0.81
CA SER A 43 14.90 8.84 -2.19
C SER A 43 15.42 7.66 -3.00
N ASN A 44 16.71 7.33 -2.87
CA ASN A 44 17.30 6.17 -3.56
C ASN A 44 16.72 4.83 -3.06
N ILE A 45 16.52 4.68 -1.74
CA ILE A 45 15.90 3.48 -1.16
C ILE A 45 14.46 3.31 -1.68
N VAL A 46 13.69 4.40 -1.74
CA VAL A 46 12.32 4.39 -2.25
C VAL A 46 12.27 4.05 -3.73
N ASP A 47 13.16 4.63 -4.55
CA ASP A 47 13.22 4.36 -5.98
C ASP A 47 13.61 2.90 -6.28
N ASP A 48 14.57 2.33 -5.53
CA ASP A 48 14.93 0.91 -5.62
C ASP A 48 13.75 0.01 -5.19
N ALA A 49 13.15 0.28 -4.03
CA ALA A 49 12.04 -0.51 -3.51
C ALA A 49 10.82 -0.48 -4.45
N ARG A 50 10.54 0.68 -5.06
CA ARG A 50 9.49 0.82 -6.07
C ARG A 50 9.77 -0.05 -7.31
N SER A 51 11.04 -0.16 -7.70
CA SER A 51 11.45 -0.90 -8.90
C SER A 51 11.50 -2.40 -8.69
N ASN A 52 11.91 -2.85 -7.49
CA ASN A 52 12.27 -4.24 -7.24
C ASN A 52 11.37 -4.97 -6.24
N GLN A 53 10.62 -4.24 -5.41
CA GLN A 53 9.94 -4.81 -4.23
C GLN A 53 8.51 -4.31 -4.04
N ALA A 54 7.94 -3.61 -5.02
CA ALA A 54 6.59 -3.09 -4.94
C ALA A 54 5.55 -4.22 -4.86
N VAL A 55 4.78 -4.24 -3.78
CA VAL A 55 3.67 -5.19 -3.59
C VAL A 55 2.35 -4.45 -3.80
N PRO A 56 1.47 -4.92 -4.70
CA PRO A 56 0.13 -4.37 -4.84
C PRO A 56 -0.64 -4.40 -3.51
N ALA A 57 -1.35 -3.34 -3.18
CA ALA A 57 -2.11 -3.27 -1.93
C ALA A 57 -3.18 -4.39 -1.88
N LEU A 58 -3.73 -4.77 -3.06
CA LEU A 58 -4.63 -5.92 -3.22
C LEU A 58 -4.05 -7.26 -2.70
N SER A 59 -2.76 -7.50 -2.88
CA SER A 59 -2.07 -8.74 -2.50
C SER A 59 -1.39 -8.66 -1.13
N LEU A 60 -1.30 -7.45 -0.54
CA LEU A 60 -0.61 -7.23 0.73
C LEU A 60 -1.35 -7.86 1.92
N TYR A 61 -2.64 -7.59 2.08
CA TYR A 61 -3.41 -7.95 3.27
C TYR A 61 -4.00 -9.37 3.20
N SER A 62 -4.33 -9.93 4.36
CA SER A 62 -4.91 -11.28 4.48
C SER A 62 -6.02 -11.36 5.52
N GLY A 63 -6.72 -12.50 5.58
CA GLY A 63 -7.81 -12.78 6.51
C GLY A 63 -9.21 -12.48 5.96
N ASN A 64 -10.24 -12.93 6.70
CA ASN A 64 -11.63 -12.94 6.23
C ASN A 64 -12.18 -11.55 5.87
N HIS A 65 -11.85 -10.53 6.66
CA HIS A 65 -12.19 -9.13 6.35
C HIS A 65 -11.67 -8.71 4.98
N TRP A 66 -10.42 -9.05 4.67
CA TRP A 66 -9.81 -8.72 3.38
C TRP A 66 -10.38 -9.56 2.24
N SER A 67 -10.63 -10.86 2.46
CA SER A 67 -11.31 -11.72 1.49
C SER A 67 -12.67 -11.15 1.09
N THR A 68 -13.44 -10.65 2.06
CA THR A 68 -14.74 -10.01 1.82
C THR A 68 -14.60 -8.74 0.98
N ALA A 69 -13.62 -7.88 1.29
CA ALA A 69 -13.38 -6.67 0.51
C ALA A 69 -13.02 -6.99 -0.96
N LYS A 70 -12.21 -8.03 -1.19
CA LYS A 70 -11.88 -8.51 -2.54
C LYS A 70 -13.09 -9.08 -3.28
N GLU A 71 -13.96 -9.80 -2.58
CA GLU A 71 -15.19 -10.34 -3.17
C GLU A 71 -16.14 -9.21 -3.62
N ILE A 72 -16.32 -8.16 -2.79
CA ILE A 72 -17.11 -6.99 -3.15
C ILE A 72 -16.52 -6.28 -4.37
N LEU A 73 -15.19 -6.10 -4.41
CA LEU A 73 -14.48 -5.53 -5.55
C LEU A 73 -14.73 -6.33 -6.84
N ASN A 74 -14.67 -7.66 -6.77
CA ASN A 74 -14.84 -8.52 -7.95
C ASN A 74 -16.30 -8.66 -8.41
N SER A 75 -17.27 -8.46 -7.52
CA SER A 75 -18.70 -8.64 -7.80
C SER A 75 -19.45 -7.35 -8.12
N THR A 76 -18.83 -6.19 -7.88
CA THR A 76 -19.47 -4.87 -8.09
C THR A 76 -18.85 -4.15 -9.28
N ARG A 77 -19.66 -3.86 -10.31
CA ARG A 77 -19.22 -3.08 -11.47
C ARG A 77 -18.90 -1.63 -11.06
N ASN A 78 -17.84 -1.07 -11.64
CA ASN A 78 -17.39 0.31 -11.42
C ASN A 78 -17.07 0.63 -9.96
N LEU A 79 -16.39 -0.29 -9.28
CA LEU A 79 -15.99 -0.10 -7.89
C LEU A 79 -14.48 0.09 -7.77
N GLU A 80 -14.08 1.10 -7.00
CA GLU A 80 -12.71 1.32 -6.57
C GLU A 80 -12.56 0.97 -5.10
N LEU A 81 -11.55 0.17 -4.77
CA LEU A 81 -11.24 -0.19 -3.40
C LEU A 81 -10.11 0.68 -2.86
N TRP A 82 -10.38 1.30 -1.72
CA TRP A 82 -9.46 2.17 -0.99
C TRP A 82 -9.22 1.62 0.42
N ILE A 83 -7.98 1.69 0.88
CA ILE A 83 -7.53 1.05 2.12
C ILE A 83 -6.95 2.09 3.06
N ILE A 84 -7.49 2.16 4.27
CA ILE A 84 -6.92 2.92 5.38
C ILE A 84 -5.94 2.01 6.12
N SER A 85 -4.65 2.29 5.98
CA SER A 85 -3.55 1.48 6.50
C SER A 85 -2.78 2.14 7.63
N ALA A 86 -2.62 1.39 8.73
CA ALA A 86 -1.70 1.77 9.79
C ALA A 86 -0.25 1.75 9.25
N GLY A 87 0.38 2.92 9.19
CA GLY A 87 1.77 3.10 8.74
C GLY A 87 1.95 3.36 7.25
N MET A 88 0.94 3.11 6.41
CA MET A 88 0.99 3.41 4.96
C MET A 88 -0.05 4.46 4.50
N GLY A 89 -0.93 4.92 5.39
CA GLY A 89 -1.89 5.98 5.08
C GLY A 89 -3.06 5.46 4.24
N PHE A 90 -3.38 6.18 3.15
CA PHE A 90 -4.53 5.88 2.30
C PHE A 90 -4.08 5.33 0.95
N LEU A 91 -4.41 4.06 0.69
CA LEU A 91 -3.94 3.32 -0.47
C LEU A 91 -5.09 3.01 -1.42
N ASN A 92 -4.82 2.99 -2.73
CA ASN A 92 -5.70 2.39 -3.72
C ASN A 92 -5.28 0.93 -3.94
N SER A 93 -6.27 0.04 -4.15
CA SER A 93 -6.04 -1.41 -4.26
C SER A 93 -5.23 -1.82 -5.47
#